data_AF-A0A9P7K4E3-F1
#
_entry.id   AF-A0A9P7K4E3-F1
#
_cell.length_a   1.000
_cell.length_b   1.000
_cell.length_c   1.000
_cell.angle_alpha   90.00
_cell.angle_beta   90.00
_cell.angle_gamma   90.00
#
_symmetry.space_group_name_H-M   'P 1'
#
loop_
_entity.id
_entity.type
_entity.pdbx_description
1 polymer ?
#
loop_
_entity_poly.entity_id
_entity_poly.type
_entity_poly.pdbx_seq_one_letter_code
_entity_poly.pdbx_strand_id
1 'polypeptide(L)'
;MSGQPPVAPPITTPIPTAISVITPTSDQVVIIYVILAMAVIIFGFWNVPIVRNLINPLKLFTIGLHELCHISAAVLSGGRILRITIDPHIGGATIVEGGRPTFILASGYVGSTLLGGLFVLAGYSTLVAKIMSFVLGVGLIMPLALVRDKLCVWNSGPS
;
A
#
# COMPACT_ATOMS: atom_id res chain seq x y z
N MET A 1 38.37 -18.65 68.68
CA MET A 1 38.47 -17.72 67.53
C MET A 1 37.67 -18.31 66.39
N SER A 2 36.40 -17.91 66.25
CA SER A 2 35.52 -18.35 65.16
C SER A 2 35.41 -17.18 64.19
N GLY A 3 36.17 -17.23 63.09
CA GLY A 3 36.03 -16.27 62.00
C GLY A 3 34.91 -16.73 61.08
N GLN A 4 33.85 -15.93 60.93
CA GLN A 4 32.87 -16.19 59.90
C GLN A 4 33.53 -16.04 58.52
N PRO A 5 33.27 -16.95 57.56
CA PRO A 5 33.76 -16.78 56.20
C PRO A 5 33.05 -15.60 55.51
N PRO A 6 33.72 -14.92 54.56
CA PRO A 6 33.18 -13.75 53.88
C PRO A 6 31.92 -14.12 53.08
N VAL A 7 30.82 -13.41 53.34
CA VAL A 7 29.56 -13.54 52.61
C VAL A 7 29.75 -12.99 51.20
N ALA A 8 29.46 -13.81 50.18
CA ALA A 8 29.56 -13.40 48.79
C ALA A 8 28.57 -12.25 48.49
N PRO A 9 28.95 -11.25 47.66
CA PRO A 9 28.03 -10.18 47.29
C PRO A 9 26.84 -10.72 46.49
N PRO A 10 25.65 -10.13 46.65
CA PRO A 10 24.46 -10.58 45.94
C PRO A 10 24.67 -10.41 44.43
N ILE A 11 24.49 -11.50 43.68
CA ILE A 11 24.48 -11.48 42.22
C ILE A 11 23.20 -10.75 41.81
N THR A 12 23.32 -9.51 41.35
CA THR A 12 22.23 -8.79 40.68
C THR A 12 21.85 -9.54 39.41
N THR A 13 20.79 -10.34 39.50
CA THR A 13 20.11 -10.88 38.33
C THR A 13 19.52 -9.69 37.57
N PRO A 14 19.84 -9.45 36.29
CA PRO A 14 19.15 -8.42 35.54
C PRO A 14 17.70 -8.87 35.39
N ILE A 15 16.82 -8.21 36.14
CA ILE A 15 15.38 -8.28 35.92
C ILE A 15 15.18 -7.82 34.47
N PRO A 16 14.49 -8.57 33.59
CA PRO A 16 14.10 -8.06 32.29
C PRO A 16 13.02 -7.00 32.51
N THR A 17 13.43 -5.80 32.92
CA THR A 17 12.53 -4.69 33.22
C THR A 17 12.32 -3.86 31.96
N ALA A 18 11.03 -3.58 31.76
CA ALA A 18 10.44 -2.65 30.80
C ALA A 18 10.17 -3.24 29.41
N ILE A 19 8.92 -3.65 29.22
CA ILE A 19 8.20 -3.37 27.98
C ILE A 19 8.40 -1.86 27.73
N SER A 20 9.32 -1.52 26.83
CA SER A 20 9.55 -0.15 26.42
C SER A 20 8.25 0.34 25.78
N VAL A 21 7.51 1.17 26.53
CA VAL A 21 6.36 1.89 26.01
C VAL A 21 6.89 2.73 24.85
N ILE A 22 6.51 2.35 23.62
CA ILE A 22 6.92 3.05 22.41
C ILE A 22 6.22 4.41 22.42
N THR A 23 6.85 5.42 23.01
CA THR A 23 6.39 6.81 22.92
C THR A 23 6.76 7.36 21.55
N PRO A 24 5.79 7.76 20.71
CA PRO A 24 6.10 8.28 19.39
C PRO A 24 6.89 9.58 19.47
N THR A 25 7.84 9.77 18.56
CA THR A 25 8.58 11.04 18.45
C THR A 25 7.67 12.16 17.97
N SER A 26 8.01 13.42 18.26
CA SER A 26 7.22 14.59 17.83
C SER A 26 6.94 14.58 16.32
N ASP A 27 7.92 14.14 15.52
CA ASP A 27 7.78 14.01 14.07
C ASP A 27 6.78 12.92 13.68
N GLN A 28 6.76 11.77 14.37
CA GLN A 28 5.79 10.70 14.13
C GLN A 28 4.36 11.16 14.42
N VAL A 29 4.16 11.94 15.48
CA VAL A 29 2.86 12.53 15.82
C VAL A 29 2.40 13.47 14.71
N VAL A 30 3.28 14.36 14.23
CA VAL A 30 2.96 15.26 13.10
C VAL A 30 2.60 14.48 11.85
N ILE A 31 3.34 13.42 11.51
CA ILE A 31 3.05 12.58 10.35
C ILE A 31 1.66 11.95 10.46
N ILE A 32 1.29 11.39 11.62
CA ILE A 32 -0.04 10.79 11.82
C ILE A 32 -1.15 11.83 11.65
N TYR A 33 -0.99 13.03 12.21
CA TYR A 33 -1.96 14.12 12.04
C TYR A 33 -2.09 14.54 10.57
N VAL A 34 -0.98 14.65 9.84
CA VAL A 34 -0.98 14.98 8.42
C VAL A 34 -1.68 13.89 7.61
N ILE A 35 -1.41 12.60 7.89
CA ILE A 35 -2.07 11.48 7.22
C ILE A 35 -3.60 11.53 7.45
N LEU A 36 -4.04 11.75 8.69
CA LEU A 36 -5.47 11.87 9.01
C LEU A 36 -6.13 13.06 8.32
N ALA A 37 -5.49 14.23 8.35
CA ALA A 37 -6.00 15.43 7.69
C ALA A 37 -6.11 15.22 6.17
N MET A 38 -5.07 14.65 5.54
CA MET A 38 -5.08 14.34 4.10
C MET A 38 -6.15 13.31 3.75
N ALA A 39 -6.38 12.29 4.59
CA ALA A 39 -7.43 11.30 4.35
C ALA A 39 -8.83 11.94 4.28
N VAL A 40 -9.15 12.84 5.21
CA VAL A 40 -10.43 13.57 5.23
C VAL A 40 -10.57 14.47 4.00
N ILE A 41 -9.51 15.20 3.65
CA ILE A 41 -9.49 16.06 2.47
C ILE A 41 -9.76 15.24 1.21
N ILE A 42 -8.99 14.16 0.98
CA ILE A 42 -9.15 13.29 -0.19
C ILE A 42 -10.57 12.73 -0.28
N PHE A 43 -11.17 12.34 0.84
CA PHE A 43 -12.56 11.86 0.89
C PHE A 43 -13.57 12.93 0.47
N GLY A 44 -13.42 14.17 0.96
CA GLY A 44 -14.25 15.30 0.54
C GLY A 44 -14.12 15.60 -0.95
N PHE A 45 -12.87 15.65 -1.43
CA PHE A 45 -12.55 15.90 -2.84
C PHE A 45 -13.04 14.79 -3.80
N TRP A 46 -13.27 13.57 -3.31
CA TRP A 46 -13.83 12.47 -4.10
C TRP A 46 -15.24 12.76 -4.63
N ASN A 47 -15.99 13.64 -3.96
CA ASN A 47 -17.35 14.02 -4.36
C ASN A 47 -17.40 15.10 -5.44
N VAL A 48 -16.26 15.75 -5.77
CA VAL A 48 -16.22 16.83 -6.77
C VAL A 48 -15.92 16.23 -8.16
N PRO A 49 -16.79 16.44 -9.18
CA PRO A 49 -16.66 15.79 -10.48
C PRO A 49 -15.38 16.14 -11.24
N ILE A 50 -14.87 17.37 -11.09
CA ILE A 50 -13.60 17.81 -11.69
C ILE A 50 -12.42 17.05 -11.08
N VAL A 51 -12.43 16.89 -9.77
CA VAL A 51 -11.34 16.27 -9.03
C VAL A 51 -11.37 14.75 -9.21
N ARG A 52 -12.56 14.16 -9.35
CA ARG A 52 -12.74 12.77 -9.75
C ARG A 52 -12.00 12.44 -11.05
N ASN A 53 -12.04 13.31 -12.06
CA ASN A 53 -11.31 13.09 -13.31
C ASN A 53 -9.79 13.13 -13.13
N LEU A 54 -9.29 14.01 -12.25
CA LEU A 54 -7.87 14.09 -11.92
C LEU A 54 -7.37 12.86 -11.13
N ILE A 55 -8.24 12.28 -10.30
CA ILE A 55 -7.93 11.11 -9.46
C ILE A 55 -8.05 9.78 -10.24
N ASN A 56 -8.71 9.75 -11.40
CA ASN A 56 -8.84 8.54 -12.23
C ASN A 56 -7.52 7.76 -12.48
N PRO A 57 -6.39 8.37 -12.89
CA PRO A 57 -5.11 7.66 -13.03
C PRO A 57 -4.66 6.97 -11.74
N LEU A 58 -4.84 7.63 -10.59
CA LEU A 58 -4.55 7.06 -9.28
C LEU A 58 -5.47 5.88 -8.98
N LYS A 59 -6.77 5.97 -9.30
CA LYS A 59 -7.71 4.84 -9.16
C LYS A 59 -7.29 3.65 -10.00
N LEU A 60 -6.98 3.87 -11.29
CA LEU A 60 -6.52 2.79 -12.17
C LEU A 60 -5.23 2.16 -11.66
N PHE A 61 -4.30 2.95 -11.15
CA PHE A 61 -3.06 2.43 -10.55
C PHE A 61 -3.36 1.52 -9.35
N THR A 62 -4.19 1.97 -8.41
CA THR A 62 -4.55 1.18 -7.22
C THR A 62 -5.33 -0.09 -7.59
N ILE A 63 -6.31 0.01 -8.50
CA ILE A 63 -7.05 -1.16 -9.00
C ILE A 63 -6.10 -2.11 -9.75
N GLY A 64 -5.18 -1.59 -10.55
CA GLY A 64 -4.18 -2.39 -11.26
C GLY A 64 -3.25 -3.16 -10.32
N LEU A 65 -2.80 -2.53 -9.23
CA LEU A 65 -2.03 -3.24 -8.19
C LEU A 65 -2.85 -4.33 -7.51
N HIS A 66 -4.14 -4.09 -7.27
CA HIS A 66 -5.05 -5.10 -6.70
C HIS A 66 -5.19 -6.32 -7.60
N GLU A 67 -5.44 -6.11 -8.89
CA GLU A 67 -5.51 -7.19 -9.88
C GLU A 67 -4.16 -7.88 -10.07
N LEU A 68 -3.05 -7.14 -9.98
CA LEU A 68 -1.71 -7.72 -10.01
C LEU A 68 -1.48 -8.72 -8.86
N CYS A 69 -2.05 -8.48 -7.68
CA CYS A 69 -2.00 -9.43 -6.57
C CYS A 69 -2.81 -10.70 -6.85
N HIS A 70 -3.94 -10.61 -7.56
CA HIS A 70 -4.67 -11.79 -8.03
C HIS A 70 -3.85 -12.60 -9.05
N ILE A 71 -3.21 -11.90 -10.00
CA ILE A 71 -2.35 -12.52 -11.01
C ILE A 71 -1.16 -13.23 -10.36
N SER A 72 -0.46 -12.58 -9.42
CA SER A 72 0.70 -13.19 -8.76
C SER A 72 0.30 -14.43 -7.96
N ALA A 73 -0.80 -14.37 -7.22
CA ALA A 73 -1.33 -15.52 -6.48
C ALA A 73 -1.80 -16.65 -7.41
N ALA A 74 -2.37 -16.31 -8.57
CA ALA A 74 -2.74 -17.28 -9.60
C ALA A 74 -1.51 -18.03 -10.11
N VAL A 75 -0.47 -17.31 -10.54
CA VAL A 75 0.79 -17.91 -11.02
C VAL A 75 1.42 -18.79 -9.93
N LEU A 76 1.52 -18.29 -8.70
CA LEU A 76 2.14 -19.03 -7.58
C LEU A 76 1.35 -20.28 -7.19
N SER A 77 0.03 -20.28 -7.37
CA SER A 77 -0.81 -21.46 -7.09
C SER A 77 -0.94 -22.41 -8.27
N GLY A 78 -0.29 -22.14 -9.41
CA GLY A 78 -0.35 -22.95 -10.62
C GLY A 78 -1.61 -22.73 -11.47
N GLY A 79 -2.32 -21.62 -11.25
CA GLY A 79 -3.44 -21.18 -12.09
C GLY A 79 -2.97 -20.44 -13.35
N ARG A 80 -3.82 -20.43 -14.37
CA ARG A 80 -3.62 -19.74 -15.66
C ARG A 80 -4.54 -18.54 -15.76
N ILE A 81 -3.99 -17.39 -16.14
CA ILE A 81 -4.76 -16.17 -16.33
C ILE A 81 -5.43 -16.22 -17.69
N LEU A 82 -6.76 -16.09 -17.73
CA LEU A 82 -7.55 -16.06 -18.96
C LEU A 82 -7.75 -14.63 -19.46
N ARG A 83 -8.13 -13.71 -18.57
CA ARG A 83 -8.45 -12.33 -18.92
C ARG A 83 -8.29 -11.40 -17.73
N ILE A 84 -7.81 -10.19 -17.98
CA ILE A 84 -7.72 -9.10 -17.01
C ILE A 84 -8.48 -7.90 -17.57
N THR A 85 -9.35 -7.30 -16.77
CA THR A 85 -10.07 -6.07 -17.10
C THR A 85 -9.84 -5.06 -15.99
N ILE A 86 -9.54 -3.81 -16.36
CA ILE A 86 -9.35 -2.72 -15.40
C ILE A 86 -10.16 -1.53 -15.92
N ASP A 87 -11.16 -1.11 -15.15
CA ASP A 87 -12.08 -0.04 -15.50
C ASP A 87 -12.18 0.99 -14.34
N PRO A 88 -12.07 2.31 -14.60
CA PRO A 88 -12.17 3.35 -13.58
C PRO A 88 -13.55 3.48 -12.91
N HIS A 89 -14.59 2.97 -13.54
CA HIS A 89 -15.99 3.14 -13.12
C HIS A 89 -16.55 1.86 -12.52
N ILE A 90 -16.19 0.71 -13.09
CA ILE A 90 -16.68 -0.61 -12.66
C ILE A 90 -15.68 -1.32 -11.72
N GLY A 91 -14.38 -1.03 -11.84
CA GLY A 91 -13.33 -1.67 -11.05
C GLY A 91 -12.48 -2.65 -11.87
N GLY A 92 -11.84 -3.61 -11.20
CA GLY A 92 -11.00 -4.63 -11.81
C GLY A 92 -11.68 -6.00 -11.86
N ALA A 93 -11.26 -6.84 -12.80
CA ALA A 93 -11.65 -8.24 -12.86
C ALA A 93 -10.54 -9.10 -13.48
N THR A 94 -9.97 -10.00 -12.68
CA THR A 94 -9.03 -11.03 -13.12
C THR A 94 -9.72 -12.39 -13.17
N ILE A 95 -9.81 -12.97 -14.36
CA ILE A 95 -10.38 -14.29 -14.61
C ILE A 95 -9.22 -15.30 -14.67
N VAL A 96 -9.26 -16.29 -13.79
CA VAL A 96 -8.22 -17.31 -13.62
C VAL A 96 -8.84 -18.70 -13.74
N GLU A 97 -8.13 -19.61 -14.40
CA GLU A 97 -8.45 -21.03 -14.51
C GLU A 97 -7.45 -21.86 -13.69
N GLY A 98 -7.93 -22.75 -12.83
CA GLY A 98 -7.07 -23.57 -11.97
C GLY A 98 -6.48 -22.81 -10.77
N GLY A 99 -5.49 -23.42 -10.11
CA GLY A 99 -4.88 -22.89 -8.89
C GLY A 99 -5.74 -23.07 -7.62
N ARG A 100 -5.41 -22.32 -6.56
CA ARG A 100 -6.15 -22.34 -5.28
C ARG A 100 -7.05 -21.10 -5.17
N PRO A 101 -8.38 -21.22 -5.38
CA PRO A 101 -9.26 -20.05 -5.47
C PRO A 101 -9.26 -19.20 -4.20
N THR A 102 -9.26 -19.82 -3.01
CA THR A 102 -9.26 -19.08 -1.74
C THR A 102 -8.04 -18.17 -1.58
N PHE A 103 -6.87 -18.63 -2.02
CA PHE A 103 -5.63 -17.85 -1.99
C PHE A 103 -5.66 -16.72 -3.01
N ILE A 104 -6.16 -16.99 -4.22
CA ILE A 104 -6.29 -16.01 -5.29
C ILE A 104 -7.29 -14.92 -4.89
N LEU A 105 -8.50 -15.26 -4.45
CA LEU A 105 -9.50 -14.26 -4.08
C LEU A 105 -9.07 -13.40 -2.89
N ALA A 106 -8.35 -13.96 -1.92
CA ALA A 106 -7.85 -13.19 -0.78
C ALA A 106 -6.68 -12.27 -1.14
N SER A 107 -5.87 -12.63 -2.13
CA SER A 107 -4.61 -11.94 -2.42
C SER A 107 -4.80 -10.49 -2.87
N GLY A 108 -5.91 -10.16 -3.54
CA GLY A 108 -6.23 -8.79 -3.96
C GLY A 108 -6.24 -7.83 -2.79
N TYR A 109 -7.09 -8.08 -1.78
CA TYR A 109 -7.18 -7.25 -0.59
C TYR A 109 -5.90 -7.30 0.25
N VAL A 110 -5.40 -8.50 0.56
CA VAL A 110 -4.23 -8.67 1.43
C VAL A 110 -2.99 -8.02 0.80
N GLY A 111 -2.73 -8.29 -0.48
CA GLY A 111 -1.60 -7.74 -1.21
C GLY A 111 -1.68 -6.22 -1.39
N SER A 112 -2.88 -5.69 -1.69
CA SER A 112 -3.08 -4.23 -1.80
C SER A 112 -2.83 -3.52 -0.47
N THR A 113 -3.32 -4.07 0.64
CA THR A 113 -3.10 -3.50 1.98
C THR A 113 -1.63 -3.54 2.36
N LEU A 114 -0.93 -4.63 2.06
CA LEU A 114 0.52 -4.75 2.32
C LEU A 114 1.34 -3.76 1.49
N LEU A 115 1.06 -3.64 0.19
CA LEU A 115 1.73 -2.66 -0.68
C LEU A 115 1.44 -1.22 -0.24
N GLY A 116 0.19 -0.90 0.11
CA GLY A 116 -0.19 0.40 0.65
C GLY A 116 0.54 0.72 1.95
N GLY A 117 0.60 -0.23 2.88
CA GLY A 117 1.37 -0.12 4.12
C GLY A 117 2.85 0.10 3.85
N LEU A 118 3.43 -0.63 2.89
CA LEU A 118 4.82 -0.45 2.49
C LEU A 118 5.09 0.95 1.92
N PHE A 119 4.18 1.51 1.12
CA PHE A 119 4.29 2.88 0.63
C PHE A 119 4.27 3.92 1.75
N VAL A 120 3.41 3.72 2.77
CA VAL A 120 3.36 4.60 3.94
C VAL A 120 4.66 4.52 4.74
N LEU A 121 5.14 3.30 5.01
CA LEU A 121 6.37 3.07 5.77
C LEU A 121 7.61 3.57 5.02
N ALA A 122 7.63 3.43 3.68
CA ALA A 122 8.68 3.99 2.83
C ALA A 122 8.80 5.51 2.94
N GLY A 123 7.71 6.21 3.28
CA GLY A 123 7.68 7.65 3.52
C GLY A 123 8.52 8.10 4.72
N TYR A 124 8.86 7.20 5.65
CA TYR A 124 9.62 7.54 6.85
C TYR A 124 11.12 7.75 6.58
N SER A 125 11.64 7.23 5.47
CA SER A 125 13.04 7.42 5.05
C SER A 125 13.10 8.27 3.79
N THR A 126 13.87 9.35 3.81
CA THR A 126 13.98 10.27 2.67
C THR A 126 14.54 9.61 1.42
N LEU A 127 15.44 8.63 1.56
CA LEU A 127 15.99 7.86 0.44
C LEU A 127 14.94 6.91 -0.16
N VAL A 128 14.21 6.17 0.69
CA VAL A 128 13.18 5.24 0.24
C VAL A 128 11.98 5.99 -0.34
N ALA A 129 11.59 7.12 0.26
CA ALA A 129 10.54 7.99 -0.23
C ALA A 129 10.85 8.55 -1.64
N LYS A 130 12.11 8.87 -1.94
CA LYS A 130 12.53 9.30 -3.30
C LYS A 130 12.39 8.17 -4.33
N ILE A 131 12.75 6.95 -3.96
CA ILE A 131 12.62 5.79 -4.87
C ILE A 131 11.13 5.49 -5.09
N MET A 132 10.34 5.46 -4.01
CA MET A 132 8.92 5.16 -4.09
C MET A 132 8.12 6.25 -4.80
N SER A 133 8.52 7.52 -4.69
CA SER A 133 7.86 8.60 -5.46
C SER A 133 8.10 8.46 -6.95
N PHE A 134 9.25 7.94 -7.39
CA PHE A 134 9.48 7.60 -8.80
C PHE A 134 8.60 6.42 -9.25
N VAL A 135 8.50 5.37 -8.44
CA VAL A 135 7.61 4.22 -8.72
C VAL A 135 6.15 4.65 -8.83
N LEU A 136 5.69 5.50 -7.90
CA LEU A 136 4.35 6.09 -7.95
C LEU A 136 4.18 6.99 -9.18
N GLY A 137 5.18 7.81 -9.51
CA GLY A 137 5.14 8.67 -10.70
C GLY A 137 4.99 7.86 -11.99
N VAL A 138 5.82 6.83 -12.19
CA VAL A 138 5.72 5.93 -13.35
C VAL A 138 4.39 5.17 -13.34
N GLY A 139 3.99 4.66 -12.17
CA GLY A 139 2.73 3.95 -11.96
C GLY A 139 1.49 4.80 -12.24
N LEU A 140 1.57 6.12 -12.06
CA LEU A 140 0.49 7.06 -12.39
C LEU A 140 0.48 7.47 -13.86
N ILE A 141 1.65 7.56 -14.50
CA ILE A 141 1.76 7.92 -15.91
C ILE A 141 1.20 6.83 -16.82
N MET A 142 1.42 5.55 -16.49
CA MET A 142 0.99 4.44 -17.35
C MET A 142 -0.55 4.37 -17.54
N PRO A 143 -1.37 4.47 -16.49
CA PRO A 143 -2.82 4.61 -16.62
C PRO A 143 -3.25 5.94 -17.25
N LEU A 144 -2.53 7.03 -16.98
CA LEU A 144 -2.86 8.33 -17.54
C LEU A 144 -2.63 8.36 -19.06
N ALA A 145 -1.60 7.68 -19.58
CA ALA A 145 -1.41 7.51 -21.02
C ALA A 145 -2.60 6.80 -21.66
N LEU A 146 -3.08 5.71 -21.05
CA LEU A 146 -4.23 4.95 -21.53
C LEU A 146 -5.54 5.76 -21.51
N VAL A 147 -5.75 6.57 -20.47
CA VAL A 147 -6.92 7.47 -20.36
C VAL A 147 -6.80 8.66 -21.30
N ARG A 148 -5.62 9.25 -21.47
CA ARG A 148 -5.38 10.35 -22.41
C ARG A 148 -5.69 9.92 -23.84
N ASP A 149 -5.30 8.71 -24.24
CA ASP A 149 -5.56 8.22 -25.59
C ASP A 149 -7.07 8.05 -25.82
N LYS A 150 -7.84 7.62 -24.82
CA LYS A 150 -9.32 7.60 -24.84
C LYS A 150 -9.94 9.01 -24.91
N LEU A 151 -9.39 9.98 -24.17
CA LEU A 151 -9.85 11.38 -24.18
C LEU A 151 -9.51 12.09 -25.49
N CYS A 152 -8.36 11.79 -26.09
CA CYS A 152 -7.93 12.35 -27.37
C CYS A 152 -8.79 11.82 -28.53
N VAL A 153 -9.08 10.50 -28.54
CA VAL A 153 -9.99 9.87 -29.52
C VAL A 153 -11.43 10.38 -29.40
N TRP A 154 -11.90 10.65 -28.19
CA TRP A 154 -13.23 11.24 -27.96
C TRP A 154 -13.32 12.69 -28.45
N ASN A 155 -12.24 13.47 -28.33
CA ASN A 155 -12.21 14.86 -28.78
C ASN A 155 -12.08 15.00 -30.31
N SER A 156 -11.82 13.90 -31.01
CA SER A 156 -11.85 13.77 -32.46
C SER A 156 -13.11 13.04 -32.95
N GLY A 157 -14.28 13.33 -32.35
CA GLY A 157 -15.55 12.75 -32.79
C GLY A 157 -15.85 13.06 -34.27
N PRO A 158 -16.56 12.17 -34.97
CA PRO A 158 -16.86 12.34 -36.38
C PRO A 158 -17.76 13.56 -36.58
N SER A 159 -17.36 14.44 -37.50
CA SER A 159 -18.23 15.46 -38.10
C SER A 159 -19.39 14.82 -38.86
#